data_AF-A0A2T1CID4-F1
#
_entry.id   AF-A0A2T1CID4-F1
#
_cell.length_a   1.000
_cell.length_b   1.000
_cell.length_c   1.000
_cell.angle_alpha   90.00
_cell.angle_beta   90.00
_cell.angle_gamma   90.00
#
_symmetry.space_group_name_H-M   'P 1'
#
loop_
_entity.id
_entity.type
_entity.pdbx_description
1 polymer ?
#
loop_
_entity_poly.entity_id
_entity_poly.type
_entity_poly.pdbx_seq_one_letter_code
_entity_poly.pdbx_strand_id
1 'polypeptide(L)'
;MSISETENQITIQVKTQNLPAVCPICNSTSNRVHSNYQRSLDDVSWGNYQFCLKLSTQKFFCSNLNCERQIFTQRLPKIVSPWARRTERLNTQLTKIGLAEGGLPGSRLTQHLSVKISHQELETAQFFVIFAAQSSLREKAEVIRVVARSLLIRNIFSHDGILVVMILKNFMLKLKNKAIKVVMLL
;
A
#
# COMPACT_ATOMS: atom_id res chain seq x y z
N MET A 1 13.06 -22.00 -11.22
CA MET A 1 13.46 -20.81 -10.45
C MET A 1 14.95 -20.64 -10.65
N SER A 2 15.44 -19.42 -10.85
CA SER A 2 16.88 -19.12 -10.93
C SER A 2 17.21 -17.90 -10.09
N ILE A 3 18.44 -17.83 -9.60
CA ILE A 3 18.94 -16.74 -8.75
C ILE A 3 20.22 -16.21 -9.41
N SER A 4 20.35 -14.89 -9.50
CA SER A 4 21.55 -14.22 -9.99
C SER A 4 21.86 -13.02 -9.12
N GLU A 5 23.15 -12.75 -8.90
CA GLU A 5 23.65 -11.63 -8.11
C GLU A 5 24.39 -10.65 -9.00
N THR A 6 24.14 -9.35 -8.81
CA THR A 6 24.82 -8.25 -9.48
C THR A 6 24.94 -7.09 -8.49
N GLU A 7 26.15 -6.64 -8.16
CA GLU A 7 26.44 -5.42 -7.36
C GLU A 7 25.38 -5.06 -6.30
N ASN A 8 25.36 -5.79 -5.18
CA ASN A 8 24.41 -5.62 -4.08
C ASN A 8 22.92 -5.78 -4.45
N GLN A 9 22.62 -6.41 -5.59
CA GLN A 9 21.27 -6.79 -6.00
C GLN A 9 21.18 -8.30 -6.23
N ILE A 10 20.22 -8.94 -5.56
CA ILE A 10 19.85 -10.34 -5.80
C ILE A 10 18.58 -10.36 -6.62
N THR A 11 18.66 -10.97 -7.81
CA THR A 11 17.51 -11.17 -8.68
C THR A 11 17.04 -12.61 -8.60
N ILE A 12 15.77 -12.80 -8.23
CA ILE A 12 15.11 -14.10 -8.24
C ILE A 12 14.15 -14.15 -9.42
N GLN A 13 14.32 -15.13 -10.30
CA GLN A 13 13.39 -15.39 -11.39
C GLN A 13 12.43 -16.51 -11.00
N VAL A 14 11.15 -16.18 -11.00
CA VAL A 14 10.06 -17.13 -10.73
C VAL A 14 9.07 -17.12 -11.87
N LYS A 15 8.54 -18.29 -12.20
CA LYS A 15 7.48 -18.47 -13.19
C LYS A 15 6.29 -19.11 -12.51
N THR A 16 5.10 -18.61 -12.77
CA THR A 16 3.88 -19.29 -12.30
C THR A 16 3.69 -20.61 -13.03
N GLN A 17 3.16 -21.59 -12.34
CA GLN A 17 2.72 -22.83 -12.97
C GLN A 17 1.56 -22.53 -13.92
N ASN A 18 1.43 -23.35 -14.97
CA ASN A 18 0.31 -23.26 -15.93
C ASN A 18 -0.97 -23.78 -15.26
N LEU A 19 -1.56 -22.96 -14.40
CA LEU A 19 -2.81 -23.23 -13.71
C LEU A 19 -3.93 -22.43 -14.37
N PRO A 20 -5.15 -22.97 -14.47
CA PRO A 20 -6.31 -22.19 -14.85
C PRO A 20 -6.44 -20.93 -13.99
N ALA A 21 -6.79 -19.82 -14.62
CA ALA A 21 -6.97 -18.53 -13.96
C ALA A 21 -8.41 -18.06 -14.09
N VAL A 22 -8.88 -17.35 -13.07
CA VAL A 22 -10.23 -16.79 -13.02
C VAL A 22 -10.22 -15.37 -13.59
N CYS A 23 -11.12 -15.10 -14.53
CA CYS A 23 -11.31 -13.75 -15.07
C CYS A 23 -11.76 -12.81 -13.94
N PRO A 24 -11.08 -11.66 -13.72
CA PRO A 24 -11.42 -10.76 -12.61
C PRO A 24 -12.70 -9.95 -12.83
N ILE A 25 -13.35 -10.06 -13.99
CA ILE A 25 -14.59 -9.34 -14.32
C ILE A 25 -15.80 -10.27 -14.28
N CYS A 26 -15.78 -11.36 -15.04
CA CYS A 26 -16.92 -12.28 -15.14
C CYS A 26 -16.76 -13.56 -14.34
N ASN A 27 -15.65 -13.71 -13.59
CA ASN A 27 -15.33 -14.88 -12.78
C ASN A 27 -15.27 -16.23 -13.54
N SER A 28 -15.24 -16.20 -14.88
CA SER A 28 -15.09 -17.42 -15.65
C SER A 28 -13.67 -17.97 -15.51
N THR A 29 -13.57 -19.29 -15.34
CA THR A 29 -12.27 -19.97 -15.36
C THR A 29 -11.78 -20.11 -16.80
N SER A 30 -10.51 -19.81 -17.03
CA SER A 30 -9.84 -20.00 -18.32
C SER A 30 -8.51 -20.73 -18.16
N ASN A 31 -8.25 -21.63 -19.10
CA ASN A 31 -6.99 -22.34 -19.28
C ASN A 31 -6.28 -21.94 -20.59
N ARG A 32 -6.91 -21.12 -21.43
CA ARG A 32 -6.38 -20.72 -22.75
C ARG A 32 -5.35 -19.61 -22.58
N VAL A 33 -4.08 -19.97 -22.62
CA VAL A 33 -2.96 -19.02 -22.55
C VAL A 33 -2.87 -18.22 -23.86
N HIS A 34 -2.78 -16.90 -23.75
CA HIS A 34 -2.51 -15.98 -24.85
C HIS A 34 -1.00 -15.75 -25.02
N SER A 35 -0.33 -15.30 -23.95
CA SER A 35 1.10 -15.02 -23.95
C SER A 35 1.67 -14.97 -22.54
N ASN A 36 2.99 -15.02 -22.41
CA ASN A 36 3.65 -14.79 -21.13
C ASN A 36 3.78 -13.28 -20.86
N TYR A 37 3.68 -12.90 -19.60
CA TYR A 37 3.87 -11.54 -19.12
C TYR A 37 4.89 -11.54 -18.00
N GLN A 38 5.99 -10.82 -18.21
CA GLN A 38 7.06 -10.68 -17.24
C GLN A 38 7.04 -9.27 -16.62
N ARG A 39 7.27 -9.21 -15.32
CA ARG A 39 7.50 -7.96 -14.60
C ARG A 39 8.60 -8.11 -13.55
N SER A 40 9.31 -7.02 -13.30
CA SER A 40 10.28 -6.90 -12.21
C SER A 40 9.61 -6.21 -11.03
N LEU A 41 9.78 -6.77 -9.83
CA LEU A 41 9.22 -6.24 -8.60
C LEU A 41 10.33 -6.04 -7.58
N ASP A 42 10.37 -4.87 -6.95
CA ASP A 42 11.20 -4.70 -5.75
C ASP A 42 10.58 -5.50 -4.60
N ASP A 43 11.42 -6.22 -3.88
CA ASP A 43 11.04 -6.93 -2.64
C ASP A 43 11.86 -6.43 -1.45
N VAL A 44 11.48 -6.87 -0.26
CA VAL A 44 12.21 -6.57 0.97
C VAL A 44 13.66 -7.04 0.82
N SER A 45 14.57 -6.12 1.11
CA SER A 45 16.00 -6.36 1.15
C SER A 45 16.39 -7.41 2.19
N TRP A 46 17.55 -8.03 1.99
CA TRP A 46 18.17 -8.90 2.98
C TRP A 46 19.56 -8.37 3.30
N GLY A 47 19.70 -7.81 4.50
CA GLY A 47 20.90 -7.05 4.86
C GLY A 47 21.11 -5.90 3.87
N ASN A 48 22.28 -5.87 3.25
CA ASN A 48 22.65 -4.83 2.29
C ASN A 48 22.19 -5.11 0.86
N TYR A 49 21.59 -6.28 0.60
CA TYR A 49 21.17 -6.69 -0.73
C TYR A 49 19.76 -6.21 -1.07
N GLN A 50 19.62 -5.52 -2.20
CA GLN A 50 18.32 -5.23 -2.78
C GLN A 50 17.78 -6.49 -3.49
N PHE A 51 16.53 -6.86 -3.21
CA PHE A 51 15.91 -8.01 -3.88
C PHE A 51 15.01 -7.55 -5.02
N CYS A 52 15.20 -8.17 -6.18
CA CYS A 52 14.35 -8.00 -7.36
C CYS A 52 13.71 -9.33 -7.74
N LEU A 53 12.39 -9.40 -7.70
CA LEU A 53 11.62 -10.55 -8.15
C LEU A 53 11.22 -10.35 -9.63
N LYS A 54 11.89 -11.08 -10.53
CA LYS A 54 11.48 -11.20 -11.94
C LYS A 54 10.40 -12.26 -12.05
N LEU A 55 9.15 -11.83 -12.00
CA LEU A 55 7.97 -12.68 -12.03
C LEU A 55 7.46 -12.83 -13.47
N SER A 56 7.46 -14.07 -13.97
CA SER A 56 6.84 -14.47 -15.23
C SER A 56 5.47 -15.11 -14.94
N THR A 57 4.42 -14.50 -15.45
CA THR A 57 3.02 -14.94 -15.35
C THR A 57 2.42 -15.17 -16.73
N GLN A 58 1.22 -15.71 -16.80
CA GLN A 58 0.50 -15.91 -18.05
C GLN A 58 -0.63 -14.90 -18.23
N LYS A 59 -0.83 -14.46 -19.46
CA LYS A 59 -2.08 -13.85 -19.94
C LYS A 59 -2.98 -14.94 -20.48
N PHE A 60 -4.26 -14.88 -20.17
CA PHE A 60 -5.29 -15.81 -20.59
C PHE A 60 -6.33 -15.09 -21.45
N PHE A 61 -6.92 -15.83 -22.39
CA PHE A 61 -8.15 -15.44 -23.06
C PHE A 61 -9.34 -15.73 -22.16
N CYS A 62 -10.28 -14.81 -22.04
CA CYS A 62 -11.54 -15.07 -21.36
C CYS A 62 -12.38 -16.08 -22.15
N SER A 63 -12.93 -17.08 -21.45
CA SER A 63 -13.82 -18.08 -22.04
C SER A 63 -15.23 -17.54 -22.32
N ASN A 64 -15.64 -16.49 -21.59
CA ASN A 64 -16.92 -15.82 -21.80
C ASN A 64 -16.81 -14.77 -22.92
N LEU A 65 -17.49 -15.02 -24.05
CA LEU A 65 -17.52 -14.14 -25.22
C LEU A 65 -18.19 -12.78 -24.94
N ASN A 66 -19.12 -12.74 -23.99
CA ASN A 66 -19.84 -11.51 -23.61
C ASN A 66 -19.07 -10.66 -22.58
N CYS A 67 -17.88 -11.11 -22.16
CA CYS A 67 -17.07 -10.36 -21.21
C CYS A 67 -16.38 -9.18 -21.91
N GLU A 68 -16.50 -7.98 -21.34
CA GLU A 68 -15.73 -6.80 -21.80
C GLU A 68 -14.22 -7.04 -21.80
N ARG A 69 -13.74 -7.93 -20.90
CA ARG A 69 -12.33 -8.29 -20.76
C ARG A 69 -12.05 -9.60 -21.45
N GLN A 70 -11.55 -9.51 -22.68
CA GLN A 70 -11.17 -10.67 -23.50
C GLN A 70 -9.80 -11.25 -23.15
N ILE A 71 -8.88 -10.44 -22.62
CA ILE A 71 -7.56 -10.88 -22.18
C ILE A 71 -7.31 -10.40 -20.76
N PHE A 72 -6.82 -11.28 -19.89
CA PHE A 72 -6.45 -10.93 -18.52
C PHE A 72 -5.19 -11.66 -18.07
N THR A 73 -4.44 -11.06 -17.15
CA THR A 73 -3.26 -11.69 -16.54
C THR A 73 -3.66 -12.48 -15.30
N GLN A 74 -3.02 -13.62 -15.06
CA GLN A 74 -3.12 -14.36 -13.81
C GLN A 74 -2.92 -13.44 -12.61
N ARG A 75 -3.86 -13.46 -11.65
CA ARG A 75 -3.79 -12.64 -10.43
C ARG A 75 -3.06 -13.40 -9.33
N LEU A 76 -2.16 -12.71 -8.63
CA LEU A 76 -1.40 -13.22 -7.49
C LEU A 76 -1.57 -12.28 -6.29
N PRO A 77 -2.80 -12.14 -5.74
CA PRO A 77 -3.13 -11.07 -4.80
C PRO A 77 -2.32 -11.12 -3.49
N LYS A 78 -1.86 -12.31 -3.07
CA LYS A 78 -1.01 -12.46 -1.88
C LYS A 78 0.43 -11.97 -2.09
N ILE A 79 0.89 -11.90 -3.34
CA ILE A 79 2.28 -11.56 -3.67
C ILE A 79 2.36 -10.12 -4.14
N VAL A 80 1.46 -9.70 -5.03
CA VAL A 80 1.55 -8.43 -5.72
C VAL A 80 0.25 -8.02 -6.39
N SER A 81 -0.21 -6.80 -6.09
CA SER A 81 -1.36 -6.17 -6.74
C SER A 81 -1.19 -5.99 -8.25
N PRO A 82 -2.30 -5.82 -9.00
CA PRO A 82 -2.27 -5.39 -10.40
C PRO A 82 -1.40 -4.14 -10.57
N TRP A 83 -0.51 -4.14 -11.58
CA TRP A 83 0.39 -3.02 -11.93
C TRP A 83 1.37 -2.55 -10.84
N ALA A 84 1.34 -3.14 -9.65
CA ALA A 84 2.31 -2.83 -8.61
C ALA A 84 3.73 -3.19 -9.08
N ARG A 85 4.67 -2.32 -8.73
CA ARG A 85 6.13 -2.46 -8.96
C ARG A 85 6.86 -3.03 -7.73
N ARG A 86 6.14 -3.29 -6.65
CA ARG A 86 6.64 -3.79 -5.36
C ARG A 86 5.83 -5.00 -4.92
N THR A 87 6.44 -5.89 -4.15
CA THR A 87 5.69 -6.96 -3.47
C THR A 87 4.77 -6.37 -2.40
N GLU A 88 3.68 -7.08 -2.09
CA GLU A 88 2.77 -6.67 -0.99
C GLU A 88 3.48 -6.64 0.36
N ARG A 89 4.44 -7.55 0.58
CA ARG A 89 5.23 -7.58 1.81
C ARG A 89 6.10 -6.32 1.94
N LEU A 90 6.74 -5.88 0.86
CA LEU A 90 7.49 -4.63 0.85
C LEU A 90 6.55 -3.44 1.12
N ASN A 91 5.42 -3.35 0.40
CA ASN A 91 4.43 -2.30 0.64
C ASN A 91 3.97 -2.26 2.10
N THR A 92 3.74 -3.42 2.71
CA THR A 92 3.36 -3.53 4.14
C THR A 92 4.42 -2.95 5.07
N GLN A 93 5.71 -3.22 4.82
CA GLN A 93 6.79 -2.67 5.63
C GLN A 93 6.92 -1.15 5.47
N LEU A 94 6.84 -0.65 4.25
CA LEU A 94 6.90 0.78 3.95
C LEU A 94 5.76 1.56 4.58
N THR A 95 4.58 0.95 4.58
CA THR A 95 3.41 1.49 5.26
C THR A 95 3.64 1.61 6.76
N LYS A 96 4.20 0.57 7.39
CA LYS A 96 4.55 0.62 8.84
C LYS A 96 5.59 1.69 9.14
N ILE A 97 6.63 1.80 8.31
CA ILE A 97 7.66 2.84 8.45
C ILE A 97 7.04 4.23 8.31
N GLY A 98 6.23 4.44 7.28
CA GLY A 98 5.55 5.72 7.08
C GLY A 98 4.62 6.07 8.24
N LEU A 99 3.87 5.12 8.78
CA LEU A 99 2.98 5.37 9.92
C LEU A 99 3.74 5.69 11.21
N ALA A 100 4.94 5.13 11.41
CA ALA A 100 5.75 5.37 12.59
C ALA A 100 6.57 6.67 12.50
N GLU A 101 7.16 6.94 11.33
CA GLU A 101 8.19 7.95 11.13
C GLU A 101 7.73 9.15 10.29
N GLY A 102 6.56 9.07 9.65
CA GLY A 102 6.15 10.02 8.62
C GLY A 102 6.91 9.82 7.30
N GLY A 103 6.67 10.69 6.32
CA GLY A 103 7.29 10.54 5.01
C GLY A 103 8.80 10.74 5.04
N LEU A 104 9.29 11.87 5.56
CA LEU A 104 10.68 12.33 5.34
C LEU A 104 11.66 11.56 6.20
N PRO A 105 11.43 11.41 7.50
CA PRO A 105 12.25 10.53 8.33
C PRO A 105 12.15 9.07 7.83
N GLY A 106 10.96 8.62 7.42
CA GLY A 106 10.77 7.30 6.84
C GLY A 106 11.61 7.06 5.58
N SER A 107 11.71 8.04 4.68
CA SER A 107 12.48 7.89 3.43
C SER A 107 13.97 7.73 3.68
N ARG A 108 14.53 8.45 4.67
CA ARG A 108 15.92 8.29 5.11
C ARG A 108 16.14 6.91 5.72
N LEU A 109 15.21 6.44 6.56
CA LEU A 109 15.30 5.11 7.14
C LEU A 109 15.31 4.00 6.07
N THR A 110 14.49 4.13 5.02
CA THR A 110 14.47 3.12 3.93
C THR A 110 15.79 3.04 3.15
N GLN A 111 16.54 4.14 3.04
CA GLN A 111 17.87 4.12 2.40
C GLN A 111 18.86 3.24 3.16
N HIS A 112 18.80 3.22 4.49
CA HIS A 112 19.62 2.33 5.32
C HIS A 112 19.21 0.85 5.22
N LEU A 113 18.01 0.58 4.73
CA LEU A 113 17.50 -0.77 4.49
C LEU A 113 17.75 -1.22 3.03
N SER A 114 18.63 -0.56 2.27
CA SER A 114 18.87 -0.87 0.85
C SER A 114 17.61 -0.81 -0.03
N VAL A 115 16.59 -0.05 0.39
CA VAL A 115 15.39 0.20 -0.39
C VAL A 115 15.33 1.70 -0.74
N LYS A 116 15.56 2.04 -2.01
CA LYS A 116 15.49 3.43 -2.47
C LYS A 116 14.05 3.85 -2.71
N ILE A 117 13.47 4.61 -1.79
CA ILE A 117 12.09 5.12 -1.89
C ILE A 117 12.07 6.62 -1.64
N SER A 118 11.29 7.33 -2.43
CA SER A 118 11.09 8.76 -2.29
C SER A 118 10.13 9.09 -1.13
N HIS A 119 10.26 10.30 -0.60
CA HIS A 119 9.35 10.86 0.39
C HIS A 119 7.86 10.65 0.04
N GLN A 120 7.52 11.02 -1.19
CA GLN A 120 6.16 11.03 -1.71
C GLN A 120 5.54 9.63 -1.77
N GLU A 121 6.37 8.61 -2.00
CA GLU A 121 5.94 7.20 -2.02
C GLU A 121 5.62 6.66 -0.62
N LEU A 122 6.24 7.20 0.44
CA LEU A 122 5.92 6.84 1.82
C LEU A 122 4.72 7.61 2.36
N GLU A 123 4.55 8.87 1.97
CA GLU A 123 3.34 9.63 2.30
C GLU A 123 2.10 9.01 1.68
N THR A 124 2.16 8.61 0.41
CA THR A 124 1.03 7.94 -0.26
C THR A 124 0.68 6.59 0.38
N ALA A 125 1.67 5.84 0.88
CA ALA A 125 1.44 4.61 1.64
C ALA A 125 0.70 4.87 2.97
N GLN A 126 1.01 5.97 3.66
CA GLN A 126 0.28 6.39 4.88
C GLN A 126 -1.15 6.79 4.56
N PHE A 127 -1.36 7.63 3.53
CA PHE A 127 -2.68 8.09 3.15
C PHE A 127 -3.63 6.95 2.80
N PHE A 128 -3.16 5.89 2.14
CA PHE A 128 -3.99 4.73 1.81
C PHE A 128 -4.48 3.99 3.06
N VAL A 129 -3.63 3.77 4.06
CA VAL A 129 -4.07 3.15 5.33
C VAL A 129 -4.93 4.06 6.17
N ILE A 130 -4.60 5.35 6.24
CA ILE A 130 -5.44 6.32 6.95
C ILE A 130 -6.83 6.38 6.29
N PHE A 131 -6.91 6.38 4.96
CA PHE A 131 -8.17 6.38 4.22
C PHE A 131 -8.93 5.06 4.34
N ALA A 132 -8.23 3.91 4.29
CA ALA A 132 -8.83 2.60 4.51
C ALA A 132 -9.34 2.43 5.95
N ALA A 133 -8.61 2.91 6.96
CA ALA A 133 -9.05 2.98 8.34
C ALA A 133 -10.20 4.00 8.52
N GLN A 134 -10.21 5.08 7.74
CA GLN A 134 -11.34 6.01 7.64
C GLN A 134 -12.51 5.48 6.80
N SER A 135 -12.47 4.24 6.31
CA SER A 135 -13.69 3.59 5.81
C SER A 135 -14.50 2.92 6.93
N SER A 136 -13.90 2.69 8.12
CA SER A 136 -14.56 2.20 9.34
C SER A 136 -15.04 3.33 10.28
N LEU A 137 -15.49 4.46 9.73
CA LEU A 137 -15.97 5.64 10.48
C LEU A 137 -17.22 5.40 11.37
N ARG A 138 -17.65 4.16 11.60
CA ARG A 138 -18.54 3.75 12.70
C ARG A 138 -17.80 3.56 14.05
N GLU A 139 -16.46 3.49 14.07
CA GLU A 139 -15.62 3.31 15.29
C GLU A 139 -14.93 4.61 15.79
N LYS A 140 -15.34 5.78 15.29
CA LYS A 140 -14.70 7.09 15.51
C LYS A 140 -14.42 7.50 16.97
N ALA A 141 -15.12 6.93 17.96
CA ALA A 141 -14.94 7.31 19.37
C ALA A 141 -13.64 6.76 19.98
N GLU A 142 -13.13 5.65 19.45
CA GLU A 142 -12.03 4.91 20.08
C GLU A 142 -10.66 5.36 19.56
N VAL A 143 -10.59 5.68 18.26
CA VAL A 143 -9.39 6.28 17.63
C VAL A 143 -9.08 7.65 18.21
N ILE A 144 -10.11 8.47 18.52
CA ILE A 144 -9.93 9.75 19.20
C ILE A 144 -9.30 9.55 20.59
N ARG A 145 -9.66 8.49 21.32
CA ARG A 145 -9.05 8.17 22.63
C ARG A 145 -7.60 7.72 22.50
N VAL A 146 -7.26 6.89 21.52
CA VAL A 146 -5.89 6.39 21.29
C VAL A 146 -4.95 7.52 20.85
N VAL A 147 -5.40 8.37 19.93
CA VAL A 147 -4.62 9.53 19.46
C VAL A 147 -4.47 10.58 20.56
N ALA A 148 -5.52 10.85 21.35
CA ALA A 148 -5.44 11.75 22.51
C ALA A 148 -4.47 11.22 23.60
N ARG A 149 -4.43 9.91 23.85
CA ARG A 149 -3.46 9.30 24.78
C ARG A 149 -2.02 9.43 24.28
N SER A 150 -1.79 9.23 22.99
CA SER A 150 -0.44 9.33 22.40
C SER A 150 0.08 10.78 22.33
N LEU A 151 -0.82 11.76 22.22
CA LEU A 151 -0.48 13.19 22.26
C LEU A 151 -0.27 13.72 23.69
N LEU A 152 -0.89 13.12 24.71
CA LEU A 152 -0.68 13.49 26.11
C LEU A 152 0.61 12.91 26.73
N ILE A 153 1.14 11.81 26.19
CA ILE A 153 2.35 11.15 26.73
C ILE A 153 3.65 11.81 26.22
N ARG A 154 3.61 12.51 25.08
CA ARG A 154 4.76 13.27 24.58
C ARG A 154 4.56 14.74 24.89
N ASN A 155 5.19 15.17 25.98
CA ASN A 155 5.29 16.55 26.41
C ASN A 155 6.11 17.37 25.39
N ILE A 156 5.54 17.63 24.21
CA ILE A 156 6.09 18.55 23.20
C ILE A 156 5.68 19.97 23.63
N PHE A 157 6.28 20.44 24.72
CA PHE A 157 6.35 21.87 25.01
C PHE A 157 7.63 22.40 24.35
N SER A 158 7.52 22.81 23.08
CA SER A 158 8.44 23.79 22.51
C SER A 158 7.72 24.57 21.42
N HIS A 159 7.43 25.83 21.71
CA HIS A 159 7.00 26.98 20.89
C HIS A 159 5.96 26.85 19.74
N ASP A 160 5.74 25.68 19.14
CA ASP A 160 4.76 25.42 18.06
C ASP A 160 3.41 24.87 18.56
N GLY A 161 3.26 24.73 19.88
CA GLY A 161 2.04 24.18 20.51
C GLY A 161 0.78 25.02 20.25
N ILE A 162 0.93 26.32 20.00
CA ILE A 162 -0.20 27.20 19.67
C ILE A 162 -0.78 26.84 18.30
N LEU A 163 0.07 26.48 17.33
CA LEU A 163 -0.38 26.13 15.98
C LEU A 163 -1.17 24.81 15.98
N VAL A 164 -0.70 23.81 16.73
CA VAL A 164 -1.38 22.51 16.87
C VAL A 164 -2.69 22.66 17.65
N VAL A 165 -2.72 23.46 18.72
CA VAL A 165 -3.97 23.78 19.45
C VAL A 165 -4.94 24.56 18.57
N MET A 166 -4.46 25.48 17.74
CA MET A 166 -5.29 26.21 16.77
C MET A 166 -5.85 25.28 15.69
N ILE A 167 -5.05 24.37 15.15
CA ILE A 167 -5.48 23.39 14.14
C ILE A 167 -6.51 22.42 14.74
N LEU A 168 -6.28 21.92 15.96
CA LEU A 168 -7.22 21.06 16.66
C LEU A 168 -8.50 21.81 17.05
N LYS A 169 -8.43 23.07 17.52
CA LYS A 169 -9.62 23.91 17.74
C LYS A 169 -10.40 24.15 16.46
N ASN A 170 -9.74 24.49 15.35
CA ASN A 170 -10.40 24.70 14.06
C ASN A 170 -11.01 23.42 13.50
N PHE A 171 -10.37 22.27 13.72
CA PHE A 171 -10.90 20.96 13.33
C PHE A 171 -12.12 20.58 14.19
N MET A 172 -12.06 20.80 15.51
CA MET A 172 -13.18 20.58 16.43
C MET A 172 -14.34 21.56 16.19
N LEU A 173 -14.08 22.82 15.83
CA LEU A 173 -15.08 23.81 15.42
C LEU A 173 -15.72 23.43 14.07
N LYS A 174 -14.93 22.96 13.09
CA LYS A 174 -15.46 22.43 11.83
C LYS A 174 -16.33 21.20 12.05
N LEU A 175 -15.97 20.32 13.00
CA LEU A 175 -16.79 19.16 13.38
C LEU A 175 -18.09 19.59 14.09
N LYS A 176 -18.05 20.56 15.01
CA LYS A 176 -19.26 21.14 15.63
C LYS A 176 -20.18 21.80 14.59
N ASN A 177 -19.64 22.58 13.65
CA ASN A 177 -20.44 23.22 12.60
C ASN A 177 -21.00 22.23 11.58
N LYS A 178 -20.32 21.11 11.31
CA LYS A 178 -20.85 20.02 10.48
C LYS A 178 -21.94 19.23 11.21
N ALA A 179 -21.78 18.99 12.52
CA ALA A 179 -22.80 18.35 13.35
C ALA A 179 -24.06 19.23 13.48
N ILE A 180 -23.92 20.54 13.63
CA ILE A 180 -25.04 21.50 13.66
C ILE A 180 -25.77 21.56 12.30
N LYS A 181 -25.04 21.48 11.18
CA LYS A 181 -25.67 21.39 9.83
C LYS A 181 -26.46 20.10 9.60
N VAL A 182 -26.10 19.01 10.27
CA VAL A 182 -26.83 17.73 10.17
C VAL A 182 -28.09 17.72 11.05
N VAL A 183 -28.10 18.49 12.15
CA VAL A 183 -29.27 18.62 13.04
C VAL A 183 -30.28 19.66 12.55
N MET A 184 -29.88 20.63 11.72
CA MET A 184 -30.78 21.65 11.14
C MET A 184 -31.44 21.24 9.80
N LEU A 185 -31.12 20.06 9.28
CA LEU A 185 -31.67 19.49 8.03
C LEU A 185 -32.47 18.19 8.27
N LEU A 186 -32.85 17.95 9.53
CA LEU A 186 -33.83 16.96 9.98
C LEU A 186 -34.93 17.71 10.74
#